data_AF-A0AA95RZE8-F1
#
_entry.id   AF-A0AA95RZE8-F1
#
_cell.length_a   1.000
_cell.length_b   1.000
_cell.length_c   1.000
_cell.angle_alpha   90.00
_cell.angle_beta   90.00
_cell.angle_gamma   90.00
#
_symmetry.space_group_name_H-M   'P 1'
#
loop_
_entity.id
_entity.type
_entity.pdbx_description
1 polymer ?
#
loop_
_entity_poly.entity_id
_entity_poly.type
_entity_poly.pdbx_seq_one_letter_code
_entity_poly.pdbx_strand_id
1 'polypeptide(L)' 'MNGILGEVGKALITLQAEGEVVIERNEELYVDEIVYYVEETLKGVKASYKTEVLEPNVKMKITLQ' A
#
# COMPACT_ATOMS: atom_id res chain seq x y z
N MET A 1 -4.54 -16.43 -8.67
CA MET A 1 -4.57 -15.71 -7.37
C MET A 1 -3.17 -15.23 -7.08
N ASN A 2 -2.92 -13.93 -7.27
CA ASN A 2 -1.72 -13.30 -6.72
C ASN A 2 -2.11 -12.93 -5.29
N GLY A 3 -1.68 -13.73 -4.30
CA GLY A 3 -1.99 -13.46 -2.89
C GLY A 3 -1.34 -12.17 -2.38
N ILE A 4 -1.26 -12.00 -1.06
CA ILE A 4 -0.80 -10.77 -0.40
C ILE A 4 0.50 -10.19 -0.97
N LEU A 5 1.49 -11.04 -1.27
CA LEU A 5 2.78 -10.62 -1.84
C LEU A 5 2.66 -9.95 -3.20
N GLY A 6 1.71 -10.39 -4.03
CA GLY A 6 1.49 -9.81 -5.36
C GLY A 6 0.89 -8.41 -5.28
N GLU A 7 -0.06 -8.20 -4.37
CA GLU A 7 -0.68 -6.89 -4.16
C GLU A 7 0.28 -5.90 -3.50
N VAL A 8 1.07 -6.34 -2.51
CA VAL A 8 2.15 -5.54 -1.92
C VAL A 8 3.19 -5.17 -2.98
N GLY A 9 3.62 -6.12 -3.82
CA GLY A 9 4.57 -5.87 -4.90
C GLY A 9 4.08 -4.83 -5.91
N LYS A 10 2.81 -4.92 -6.34
CA LYS A 10 2.19 -3.90 -7.21
C LYS A 10 2.19 -2.53 -6.54
N ALA A 11 1.78 -2.45 -5.28
CA ALA A 11 1.71 -1.19 -4.56
C ALA A 11 3.07 -0.51 -4.45
N LEU A 12 4.13 -1.28 -4.17
CA LEU A 12 5.50 -0.77 -4.10
C LEU A 12 6.02 -0.30 -5.48
N ILE A 13 5.71 -1.04 -6.56
CA ILE A 13 6.08 -0.65 -7.91
C ILE A 13 5.40 0.67 -8.29
N THR A 14 4.09 0.81 -8.01
CA THR A 14 3.35 2.03 -8.28
C THR A 14 3.88 3.19 -7.44
N LEU A 15 4.14 3.00 -6.13
CA LEU A 15 4.76 4.02 -5.28
C LEU A 15 6.11 4.49 -5.82
N GLN A 16 6.95 3.56 -6.29
CA GLN A 16 8.25 3.90 -6.85
C GLN A 16 8.13 4.69 -8.15
N ALA A 17 7.15 4.36 -8.99
CA ALA A 17 6.95 4.97 -10.30
C ALA A 17 6.25 6.34 -10.23
N GLU A 18 5.25 6.47 -9.36
CA GLU A 18 4.30 7.59 -9.35
C GLU A 18 4.41 8.45 -8.10
N GLY A 19 5.13 7.99 -7.07
CA GLY A 19 5.23 8.65 -5.77
C GLY A 19 3.99 8.48 -4.88
N GLU A 20 2.91 7.89 -5.40
CA GLU A 20 1.69 7.60 -4.66
C GLU A 20 1.02 6.31 -5.14
N VAL A 21 0.22 5.70 -4.28
CA VAL A 21 -0.64 4.58 -4.64
C VAL A 21 -1.93 4.61 -3.83
N VAL A 22 -3.03 4.21 -4.45
CA VAL A 22 -4.30 3.93 -3.77
C VAL A 22 -4.47 2.41 -3.69
N ILE A 23 -4.59 1.89 -2.48
CA ILE A 23 -4.86 0.50 -2.18
C ILE A 23 -6.35 0.39 -1.89
N GLU A 24 -7.03 -0.46 -2.65
CA GLU A 24 -8.47 -0.72 -2.52
C GLU A 24 -8.72 -2.10 -1.96
N ARG A 25 -9.81 -2.25 -1.20
CA ARG A 25 -10.26 -3.54 -0.69
C ARG A 25 -10.56 -4.44 -1.88
N ASN A 26 -9.98 -5.63 -1.87
CA ASN A 26 -10.36 -6.68 -2.80
C ASN A 26 -11.12 -7.79 -2.07
N GLU A 27 -11.64 -8.76 -2.82
CA GLU A 27 -12.46 -9.85 -2.25
C GLU A 27 -11.64 -10.82 -1.38
N GLU A 28 -10.32 -10.87 -1.54
CA GLU A 28 -9.44 -11.87 -0.95
C GLU A 28 -8.60 -11.34 0.23
N LEU A 29 -8.38 -10.03 0.32
CA LEU A 29 -7.43 -9.37 1.22
C LEU A 29 -8.01 -8.06 1.77
N TYR A 30 -7.71 -7.79 3.04
CA TYR A 30 -8.03 -6.53 3.69
C TYR A 30 -7.01 -5.45 3.30
N VAL A 31 -7.49 -4.22 3.14
CA VAL A 31 -6.64 -3.05 2.85
C VAL A 31 -5.54 -2.90 3.89
N ASP A 32 -5.90 -3.05 5.16
CA ASP A 32 -4.97 -2.89 6.30
C ASP A 32 -3.79 -3.85 6.23
N GLU A 33 -4.00 -5.08 5.73
CA GLU A 33 -2.95 -6.08 5.61
C GLU A 33 -1.95 -5.70 4.51
N ILE A 34 -2.44 -5.26 3.35
CA ILE A 34 -1.59 -4.79 2.26
C ILE A 34 -0.82 -3.54 2.71
N VAL A 35 -1.50 -2.58 3.33
CA VAL A 35 -0.90 -1.33 3.83
C VAL A 35 0.19 -1.65 4.85
N TYR A 36 -0.07 -2.55 5.80
CA TYR A 36 0.91 -2.95 6.81
C TYR A 36 2.23 -3.43 6.18
N TYR A 37 2.18 -4.34 5.20
CA TYR A 37 3.39 -4.86 4.56
C TYR A 37 4.11 -3.82 3.69
N VAL A 38 3.36 -2.92 3.05
CA VAL A 38 3.95 -1.79 2.32
C VAL A 38 4.68 -0.87 3.28
N GLU A 39 4.06 -0.51 4.41
CA GLU A 39 4.67 0.32 5.45
C GLU A 39 5.92 -0.31 6.05
N GLU A 40 5.91 -1.60 6.39
CA GLU A 40 7.09 -2.29 6.91
C GLU A 40 8.26 -2.26 5.92
N THR A 41 7.96 -2.39 4.62
CA THR A 41 8.98 -2.26 3.57
C THR A 41 9.53 -0.83 3.49
N LEU A 42 8.65 0.18 3.50
CA LEU A 42 9.04 1.59 3.46
C LEU A 42 9.87 2.00 4.69
N LYS A 43 9.50 1.52 5.88
CA LYS A 43 10.29 1.70 7.12
C LYS A 43 11.66 1.04 7.00
N GLY A 44 11.73 -0.18 6.45
CA GLY A 44 12.98 -0.91 6.23
C GLY A 44 13.98 -0.13 5.37
N VAL A 45 13.50 0.64 4.38
CA VAL A 45 14.33 1.49 3.52
C VAL A 45 14.42 2.95 3.98
N LYS A 46 13.84 3.28 5.15
CA LYS A 46 13.79 4.64 5.72
C LYS A 46 13.16 5.68 4.77
N ALA A 47 12.19 5.26 3.97
CA ALA A 47 11.41 6.18 3.15
C ALA A 47 10.50 7.04 4.04
N SER A 48 10.41 8.33 3.73
CA SER A 48 9.38 9.20 4.31
C SER A 48 8.09 9.02 3.52
N TYR A 49 6.97 8.82 4.21
CA TYR A 49 5.68 8.60 3.57
C TYR A 49 4.53 9.09 4.45
N LYS A 50 3.38 9.31 3.82
CA LYS A 50 2.12 9.66 4.47
C LYS A 50 1.05 8.65 4.05
N THR A 51 0.24 8.20 5.00
CA THR A 51 -0.95 7.38 4.75
C THR A 51 -2.21 8.21 4.95
N GLU A 52 -3.20 8.03 4.09
CA GLU A 52 -4.48 8.74 4.13
C GLU A 52 -5.63 7.75 3.93
N VAL A 53 -6.56 7.72 4.88
CA VAL A 53 -7.79 6.93 4.72
C VAL A 53 -8.74 7.71 3.83
N LEU A 54 -8.99 7.19 2.63
CA LEU A 54 -9.96 7.78 1.70
C LEU A 54 -11.37 7.29 2.00
N GLU A 55 -11.50 6.00 2.31
CA GLU A 55 -12.76 5.38 2.72
C GLU A 55 -12.46 4.26 3.73
N PRO A 56 -13.02 4.31 4.96
CA PRO A 56 -12.70 3.36 6.02
C PRO A 56 -12.90 1.91 5.59
N ASN A 57 -11.88 1.06 5.74
CA ASN A 57 -11.88 -0.36 5.34
C ASN A 57 -12.10 -0.62 3.84
N VAL A 58 -12.07 0.40 2.99
CA VAL A 58 -12.30 0.27 1.55
C VAL A 58 -11.14 0.84 0.75
N LYS A 59 -10.62 2.02 1.09
CA LYS A 59 -9.53 2.66 0.34
C LYS A 59 -8.56 3.40 1.24
N MET A 60 -7.28 3.15 1.04
CA MET A 60 -6.18 3.91 1.65
C MET A 60 -5.20 4.37 0.59
N LYS A 61 -4.71 5.60 0.74
CA LYS A 61 -3.67 6.18 -0.10
C LYS A 61 -2.35 6.21 0.67
N ILE A 62 -1.26 5.88 -0.01
CA ILE A 62 0.10 6.09 0.47
C ILE A 62 0.81 7.03 -0.49
N THR A 63 1.54 8.01 0.03
CA THR A 63 2.31 9.00 -0.74
C THR A 63 3.73 9.09 -0.17
N LEU A 64 4.75 9.01 -1.01
CA LEU A 64 6.15 9.26 -0.64
C LEU A 64 6.39 10.77 -0.44
N GLN A 65 7.30 11.13 0.46
CA GLN A 65 7.66 12.51 0.79
C GLN A 65 9.12 12.84 0.48
#